data_AF-A0A7C6Y0N4-F1
#
_entry.id   AF-A0A7C6Y0N4-F1
#
_cell.length_a   1.000
_cell.length_b   1.000
_cell.length_c   1.000
_cell.angle_alpha   90.00
_cell.angle_beta   90.00
_cell.angle_gamma   90.00
#
_symmetry.space_group_name_H-M   'P 1'
#
loop_
_entity.id
_entity.type
_entity.pdbx_description
1 polymer ?
#
loop_
_entity_poly.entity_id
_entity_poly.type
_entity_poly.pdbx_seq_one_letter_code
_entity_poly.pdbx_strand_id
1 'polypeptide(L)'
;DDLMSFVGIPAEDYEEAVALVPEEAISGEMLFMFKAKDEAAADRIAKQVETYFTSAKNQMRDYIPSEYAKMEKGAVTKTGQYVWLAVSAEQDKVVEIIKANIK
;
A
#
# COMPACT_ATOMS: atom_id res chain seq x y z
N ASP A 1 11.12 -14.87 -3.87
CA ASP A 1 10.32 -14.35 -2.76
C ASP A 1 9.17 -13.54 -3.29
N ASP A 2 8.00 -13.73 -2.69
CA ASP A 2 6.81 -12.94 -3.00
C ASP A 2 6.91 -11.56 -2.31
N LEU A 3 6.35 -10.52 -2.94
CA LEU A 3 6.42 -9.14 -2.46
C LEU A 3 5.88 -9.00 -1.04
N MET A 4 4.86 -9.78 -0.68
CA MET A 4 4.30 -9.78 0.68
C MET A 4 5.31 -10.26 1.72
N SER A 5 6.10 -11.29 1.39
CA SER A 5 7.18 -11.78 2.27
C SER A 5 8.28 -10.74 2.41
N PHE A 6 8.62 -10.01 1.34
CA PHE A 6 9.60 -8.93 1.38
C PHE A 6 9.15 -7.76 2.29
N VAL A 7 7.86 -7.40 2.23
CA VAL A 7 7.26 -6.38 3.11
C VAL A 7 7.07 -6.89 4.55
N GLY A 8 7.23 -8.20 4.78
CA GLY A 8 7.09 -8.82 6.09
C GLY A 8 5.63 -9.02 6.51
N ILE A 9 4.73 -9.23 5.54
CA ILE A 9 3.32 -9.52 5.77
C ILE A 9 3.13 -11.05 5.74
N PRO A 10 2.78 -11.67 6.89
CA PRO A 10 2.53 -13.11 6.94
C PRO A 10 1.34 -13.50 6.05
N ALA A 11 1.48 -14.59 5.29
CA ALA A 11 0.36 -15.13 4.49
C ALA A 11 -0.85 -15.54 5.35
N GLU A 12 -0.64 -15.76 6.65
CA GLU A 12 -1.71 -16.04 7.59
C GLU A 12 -2.50 -14.80 8.04
N ASP A 13 -2.07 -13.58 7.74
CA ASP A 13 -2.77 -12.36 8.16
C ASP A 13 -3.87 -11.93 7.17
N TYR A 14 -3.92 -12.49 5.95
CA TYR A 14 -4.90 -12.14 4.93
C TYR A 14 -5.64 -13.34 4.34
N GLU A 15 -6.85 -13.07 3.84
CA GLU A 15 -7.63 -13.97 2.99
C GLU A 15 -7.38 -13.70 1.52
N GLU A 16 -7.27 -12.42 1.16
CA GLU A 16 -7.05 -11.95 -0.21
C GLU A 16 -6.02 -10.81 -0.16
N ALA A 17 -5.10 -10.82 -1.12
CA ALA A 17 -4.09 -9.78 -1.25
C ALA A 17 -3.76 -9.52 -2.71
N VAL A 18 -3.51 -8.25 -3.02
CA VAL A 18 -2.88 -7.82 -4.26
C VAL A 18 -1.88 -6.72 -3.94
N ALA A 19 -0.70 -6.81 -4.55
CA ALA A 19 0.26 -5.72 -4.54
C ALA A 19 0.88 -5.54 -5.93
N LEU A 20 1.04 -4.28 -6.32
CA LEU A 20 1.68 -3.84 -7.55
C LEU A 20 2.67 -2.77 -7.16
N VAL A 21 3.95 -3.02 -7.41
CA VAL A 21 5.02 -2.04 -7.25
C VAL A 21 5.86 -2.04 -8.52
N PRO A 22 6.37 -0.88 -8.95
CA PRO A 22 7.21 -0.75 -10.13
C PRO A 22 8.52 -1.51 -9.90
N GLU A 23 9.00 -2.20 -10.93
CA GLU A 23 10.33 -2.79 -10.93
C GLU A 23 11.42 -1.72 -10.95
N GLU A 24 11.10 -0.56 -11.53
CA GLU A 24 12.01 0.57 -11.66
C GLU A 24 12.00 1.43 -10.38
N ALA A 25 13.18 1.61 -9.79
CA ALA A 25 13.38 2.39 -8.56
C ALA A 25 13.08 3.90 -8.68
N ILE A 26 12.68 4.38 -9.87
CA ILE A 26 12.39 5.78 -10.15
C ILE A 26 10.89 6.12 -10.07
N SER A 27 10.00 5.14 -9.99
CA SER A 27 8.55 5.38 -9.94
C SER A 27 8.03 5.24 -8.52
N GLY A 28 7.23 6.21 -8.07
CA GLY A 28 6.53 6.15 -6.78
C GLY A 28 5.18 5.47 -6.82
N GLU A 29 4.75 4.99 -7.99
CA GLU A 29 3.47 4.33 -8.12
C GLU A 29 3.44 3.03 -7.31
N MET A 30 2.33 2.74 -6.64
CA MET A 30 2.17 1.48 -5.92
C MET A 30 0.71 1.25 -5.55
N LEU A 31 0.31 -0.02 -5.55
CA LEU A 31 -0.95 -0.47 -4.98
C LEU A 31 -0.65 -1.59 -4.00
N PHE A 32 -1.17 -1.48 -2.80
CA PHE A 32 -1.34 -2.57 -1.86
C PHE A 32 -2.82 -2.63 -1.48
N MET A 33 -3.41 -3.81 -1.48
CA MET A 33 -4.79 -4.00 -1.08
C MET A 33 -4.97 -5.40 -0.48
N PHE A 34 -5.60 -5.44 0.68
CA PHE A 34 -5.77 -6.65 1.48
C PHE A 34 -7.19 -6.75 2.02
N LYS A 35 -7.68 -7.98 2.10
CA LYS A 35 -8.72 -8.39 3.02
C LYS A 35 -8.06 -9.23 4.12
N ALA A 36 -7.93 -8.66 5.30
CA ALA A 36 -7.35 -9.33 6.46
C ALA A 36 -8.27 -10.44 7.00
N LYS A 37 -7.71 -11.40 7.74
CA LYS A 37 -8.50 -12.44 8.41
C LYS A 37 -9.37 -11.94 9.56
N ASP A 38 -8.91 -10.89 10.22
CA ASP A 38 -9.59 -10.22 11.32
C ASP A 38 -9.06 -8.79 11.48
N GLU A 39 -9.67 -8.00 12.37
CA GLU A 39 -9.24 -6.62 12.60
C GLU A 39 -7.83 -6.50 13.20
N ALA A 40 -7.38 -7.47 14.01
CA ALA A 40 -6.04 -7.45 14.59
C ALA A 40 -4.97 -7.76 13.52
N ALA A 41 -5.29 -8.62 12.56
CA ALA A 41 -4.48 -8.88 11.38
C ALA A 41 -4.46 -7.65 10.47
N ALA A 42 -5.60 -6.95 10.30
CA ALA A 42 -5.65 -5.69 9.56
C ALA A 42 -4.72 -4.62 10.18
N ASP A 43 -4.66 -4.54 11.51
CA ASP A 43 -3.72 -3.64 12.20
C ASP A 43 -2.25 -4.01 11.94
N ARG A 44 -1.92 -5.30 11.98
CA ARG A 44 -0.56 -5.76 11.66
C ARG A 44 -0.18 -5.45 10.21
N ILE A 45 -1.07 -5.74 9.27
CA ILE A 45 -0.87 -5.45 7.85
C ILE A 45 -0.67 -3.95 7.63
N ALA A 46 -1.56 -3.11 8.17
CA ALA A 46 -1.48 -1.67 8.02
C ALA A 46 -0.12 -1.12 8.49
N LYS A 47 0.36 -1.60 9.64
CA LYS A 47 1.67 -1.21 10.17
C LYS A 47 2.83 -1.63 9.27
N GLN A 48 2.80 -2.83 8.70
CA GLN A 48 3.86 -3.30 7.80
C GLN A 48 3.88 -2.51 6.49
N VAL A 49 2.70 -2.26 5.91
CA VAL A 49 2.57 -1.43 4.69
C VAL A 49 3.03 -0.01 4.97
N GLU A 50 2.67 0.58 6.11
CA GLU A 50 3.09 1.94 6.49
C GLU A 50 4.61 2.04 6.70
N THR A 51 5.21 1.01 7.30
CA THR A 51 6.66 0.92 7.49
C THR A 51 7.38 0.86 6.14
N TYR A 52 6.91 0.00 5.23
CA TYR A 52 7.45 -0.10 3.88
C TYR A 52 7.29 1.21 3.11
N PHE A 53 6.09 1.79 3.13
CA PHE A 53 5.79 3.04 2.43
C PHE A 53 6.64 4.21 2.93
N THR A 54 6.84 4.31 4.25
CA THR A 54 7.70 5.34 4.85
C THR A 54 9.15 5.17 4.40
N SER A 55 9.66 3.94 4.36
CA SER A 55 11.00 3.65 3.85
C SER A 55 11.13 4.04 2.38
N ALA A 56 10.18 3.62 1.52
CA ALA A 56 10.16 3.95 0.10
C ALA A 56 10.08 5.47 -0.13
N LYS A 57 9.22 6.17 0.61
CA LYS A 57 9.08 7.63 0.54
C LYS A 57 10.37 8.35 0.92
N ASN A 58 11.07 7.88 1.96
CA ASN A 58 12.35 8.44 2.38
C ASN A 58 13.45 8.25 1.32
N GLN A 59 13.47 7.10 0.63
CA GLN A 59 14.42 6.85 -0.47
C GLN A 59 14.15 7.76 -1.67
N MET A 60 12.86 8.01 -1.97
CA MET A 60 12.44 8.80 -3.12
C MET A 60 12.63 10.32 -2.94
N ARG A 61 12.64 10.80 -1.68
CA ARG A 61 12.62 12.23 -1.33
C ARG A 61 13.65 13.06 -2.08
N ASP A 62 14.84 12.52 -2.26
CA ASP A 62 15.98 13.25 -2.81
C ASP A 62 16.23 12.89 -4.31
N TYR A 63 15.35 12.09 -4.94
CA TYR A 63 15.53 11.56 -6.30
C TYR A 63 14.73 12.33 -7.37
N ILE A 64 13.38 12.22 -7.37
CA ILE A 64 12.51 12.84 -8.37
C ILE A 64 11.36 13.58 -7.66
N PRO A 65 11.37 14.92 -7.61
CA PRO A 65 10.36 15.70 -6.88
C PRO A 65 8.91 15.42 -7.29
N SER A 66 8.65 15.18 -8.58
CA SER A 66 7.30 14.88 -9.07
C SER A 66 6.77 13.53 -8.60
N GLU A 67 7.63 12.52 -8.48
CA GLU A 67 7.26 11.20 -7.96
C GLU A 67 7.09 11.25 -6.44
N TYR A 68 7.96 11.99 -5.75
CA TYR A 68 7.80 12.24 -4.32
C TYR A 68 6.46 12.91 -4.00
N ALA A 69 6.05 13.93 -4.78
CA ALA A 69 4.79 14.63 -4.58
C ALA A 69 3.55 13.71 -4.71
N LYS A 70 3.61 12.64 -5.54
CA LYS A 70 2.56 11.61 -5.58
C LYS A 70 2.50 10.85 -4.26
N MET A 71 3.66 10.43 -3.74
CA MET A 71 3.77 9.73 -2.46
C MET A 71 3.38 10.61 -1.26
N GLU A 72 3.39 11.94 -1.38
CA GLU A 72 2.90 12.80 -0.31
C GLU A 72 1.39 12.70 -0.09
N LYS A 73 0.64 12.40 -1.15
CA LYS A 73 -0.81 12.19 -1.06
C LYS A 73 -1.18 10.78 -0.62
N GLY A 74 -0.30 9.81 -0.86
CA GLY A 74 -0.50 8.41 -0.49
C GLY A 74 -0.58 8.25 1.02
N ALA A 75 -1.54 7.44 1.48
CA ALA A 75 -1.66 7.04 2.88
C ALA A 75 -2.21 5.62 2.98
N VAL A 76 -1.71 4.87 3.95
CA VAL A 76 -2.28 3.57 4.30
C VAL A 76 -3.64 3.81 4.96
N THR A 77 -4.69 3.22 4.41
CA THR A 77 -6.05 3.33 4.93
C THR A 77 -6.54 1.97 5.40
N LYS A 78 -7.19 1.95 6.56
CA LYS A 78 -7.88 0.77 7.09
C LYS A 78 -9.37 1.04 7.21
N THR A 79 -10.21 0.08 6.85
CA THR A 79 -11.66 0.11 7.09
C THR A 79 -12.12 -1.31 7.44
N GLY A 80 -12.43 -1.55 8.71
CA GLY A 80 -12.67 -2.90 9.23
C GLY A 80 -11.47 -3.81 8.95
N GLN A 81 -11.71 -4.90 8.23
CA GLN A 81 -10.70 -5.88 7.83
C GLN A 81 -9.95 -5.50 6.54
N TYR A 82 -10.33 -4.42 5.86
CA TYR A 82 -9.69 -4.01 4.62
C TYR A 82 -8.57 -3.02 4.88
N VAL A 83 -7.43 -3.23 4.20
CA VAL A 83 -6.26 -2.34 4.25
C VAL A 83 -5.81 -2.03 2.83
N TRP A 84 -5.52 -0.78 2.52
CA TRP A 84 -4.95 -0.41 1.24
C TRP A 84 -3.99 0.78 1.30
N LEU A 85 -3.12 0.84 0.29
CA LEU A 85 -2.31 2.00 -0.08
C LEU A 85 -2.38 2.12 -1.60
N ALA A 86 -2.71 3.31 -2.10
CA ALA A 86 -2.65 3.61 -3.52
C ALA A 86 -1.81 4.87 -3.71
N VAL A 87 -0.81 4.80 -4.59
CA VAL A 87 -0.02 5.92 -5.07
C VAL A 87 -0.05 5.86 -6.59
N SER A 88 -0.63 6.89 -7.20
CA SER A 88 -0.80 7.00 -8.65
C SER A 88 -1.13 8.45 -9.01
N ALA A 89 -0.96 8.83 -10.27
CA ALA A 89 -1.53 10.07 -10.79
C ALA A 89 -3.06 10.14 -10.62
N GLU A 90 -3.74 9.00 -10.60
CA GLU A 90 -5.21 8.88 -10.45
C GLU A 90 -5.63 8.34 -9.06
N GLN A 91 -4.81 8.60 -8.03
CA GLN A 91 -5.01 8.07 -6.67
C GLN A 91 -6.45 8.23 -6.15
N ASP A 92 -7.06 9.40 -6.31
CA ASP A 92 -8.41 9.66 -5.80
C ASP A 92 -9.46 8.73 -6.44
N LYS A 93 -9.35 8.48 -7.75
CA LYS A 93 -10.24 7.56 -8.47
C LYS A 93 -10.04 6.12 -8.02
N VAL A 94 -8.78 5.71 -7.81
CA VAL A 94 -8.46 4.38 -7.29
C VAL A 94 -9.09 4.18 -5.91
N VAL A 95 -8.95 5.17 -5.01
CA VAL A 95 -9.54 5.12 -3.66
C VAL A 95 -11.07 5.11 -3.71
N GLU A 96 -11.68 5.87 -4.62
CA GLU A 96 -13.13 5.85 -4.84
C GLU A 96 -13.63 4.47 -5.27
N ILE A 97 -12.97 3.84 -6.25
CA ILE A 97 -13.30 2.49 -6.73
C ILE A 97 -13.17 1.47 -5.59
N ILE A 98 -12.10 1.53 -4.80
CA ILE A 98 -11.90 0.66 -3.64
C ILE A 98 -13.08 0.80 -2.67
N LYS A 99 -13.36 2.03 -2.22
CA LYS A 99 -14.42 2.29 -1.23
C LYS A 99 -15.82 1.90 -1.72
N ALA A 100 -16.08 1.99 -3.01
CA ALA A 100 -17.36 1.59 -3.60
C ALA A 100 -17.57 0.06 -3.64
N ASN A 101 -16.51 -0.74 -3.53
CA ASN A 101 -16.56 -2.20 -3.74
C ASN A 101 -16.17 -3.04 -2.51
N ILE A 102 -15.59 -2.45 -1.47
CA ILE A 102 -15.44 -3.11 -0.17
C ILE A 102 -16.81 -3.24 0.50
N LYS A 103 -17.06 -4.37 1.17
CA LYS A 103 -18.33 -4.71 1.82
C LYS A 103 -18.17 -4.90 3.31
#